data_AF-A0A2S8EZM6-F1
#
_entry.id   AF-A0A2S8EZM6-F1
#
_cell.length_a   1.000
_cell.length_b   1.000
_cell.length_c   1.000
_cell.angle_alpha   90.00
_cell.angle_beta   90.00
_cell.angle_gamma   90.00
#
_symmetry.space_group_name_H-M   'P 1'
#
loop_
_entity.id
_entity.type
_entity.pdbx_description
1 polymer ?
#
loop_
_entity_poly.entity_id
_entity_poly.type
_entity_poly.pdbx_seq_one_letter_code
_entity_poly.pdbx_strand_id
1 'polypeptide(L)'
;MGFKLPDIHEISIDVAGRRFDGSWYIILHDMVVNYNGHAASTPQRASDAEEVALSMLRDLVAKHYMPLESIPPDIPPAIRIAAHQYVNSNDDESVTADFVASFGPSVASSAVHRQLSWLCVNALSMIVPAWQHMCDSNVAEETFHALRKWLQAPRHEVDWQTATSPAVALRDGVRVGDCDACRLEPIADAVASAARYLQSADSADASACLLSVSYAYDEGCHTRDAPDRFEKWLVFDVLQTSLECLPVHEVM
;
A
#
# COMPACT_ATOMS: atom_id res chain seq x y z
N MET A 1 10.87 -23.99 -14.66
CA MET A 1 11.97 -23.99 -13.66
C MET A 1 11.32 -23.90 -12.30
N GLY A 2 11.57 -24.86 -11.41
CA GLY A 2 10.97 -24.86 -10.07
C GLY A 2 11.54 -23.72 -9.24
N PHE A 3 10.67 -22.83 -8.78
CA PHE A 3 11.02 -21.79 -7.82
C PHE A 3 11.56 -22.46 -6.55
N LYS A 4 12.80 -22.16 -6.18
CA LYS A 4 13.43 -22.67 -4.97
C LYS A 4 13.26 -21.59 -3.91
N LEU A 5 12.43 -21.87 -2.91
CA LEU A 5 12.24 -20.97 -1.77
C LEU A 5 13.60 -20.64 -1.14
N PRO A 6 13.81 -19.42 -0.62
CA PRO A 6 15.00 -19.10 0.17
C PRO A 6 15.15 -20.09 1.33
N ASP A 7 16.40 -20.40 1.71
CA ASP A 7 16.65 -21.26 2.86
C ASP A 7 16.11 -20.57 4.12
N ILE A 8 15.26 -21.28 4.87
CA ILE A 8 14.70 -20.80 6.14
C ILE A 8 15.85 -20.78 7.16
N HIS A 9 16.31 -19.58 7.52
CA HIS A 9 17.50 -19.41 8.37
C HIS A 9 17.18 -19.57 9.86
N GLU A 10 15.96 -19.26 10.29
CA GLU A 10 15.55 -19.36 11.69
C GLU A 10 14.04 -19.59 11.80
N ILE A 11 13.67 -20.56 12.65
CA ILE A 11 12.31 -20.75 13.16
C ILE A 11 12.43 -20.49 14.65
N SER A 12 11.75 -19.44 15.13
CA SER A 12 11.75 -19.15 16.55
C SER A 12 10.31 -18.85 17.00
N ILE A 13 10.13 -18.94 18.31
CA ILE A 13 8.88 -18.76 19.04
C ILE A 13 8.94 -17.47 19.89
N ASP A 14 9.90 -16.59 19.58
CA ASP A 14 10.32 -15.47 20.42
C ASP A 14 10.34 -14.13 19.67
N VAL A 15 9.30 -13.31 19.84
CA VAL A 15 9.30 -11.94 19.32
C VAL A 15 9.77 -10.99 20.43
N ALA A 16 10.92 -10.35 20.24
CA ALA A 16 11.48 -9.34 21.15
C ALA A 16 11.74 -9.83 22.60
N GLY A 17 12.13 -11.09 22.79
CA GLY A 17 12.43 -11.68 24.10
C GLY A 17 11.21 -12.20 24.86
N ARG A 18 10.07 -12.39 24.17
CA ARG A 18 8.84 -12.97 24.71
C ARG A 18 8.45 -14.22 23.91
N ARG A 19 8.43 -15.35 24.62
CA ARG A 19 7.87 -16.61 24.13
C ARG A 19 6.34 -16.51 23.99
N PHE A 20 5.82 -16.87 22.82
CA PHE A 20 4.39 -17.09 22.60
C PHE A 20 4.15 -18.56 22.27
N ASP A 21 3.46 -19.29 23.15
CA ASP A 21 3.04 -20.66 22.88
C ASP A 21 1.99 -20.68 21.76
N GLY A 22 2.26 -21.39 20.66
CA GLY A 22 1.33 -21.54 19.52
C GLY A 22 1.50 -20.56 18.36
N SER A 23 2.58 -19.76 18.36
CA SER A 23 2.94 -18.86 17.27
C SER A 23 4.25 -19.31 16.64
N TRP A 24 4.26 -19.53 15.32
CA TRP A 24 5.47 -19.86 14.55
C TRP A 24 5.75 -18.73 13.57
N TYR A 25 7.00 -18.30 13.43
CA TYR A 25 7.37 -17.37 12.37
C TYR A 25 8.55 -17.87 11.54
N ILE A 26 8.58 -17.47 10.28
CA ILE A 26 9.73 -17.60 9.38
C ILE A 26 10.25 -16.22 9.08
N ILE A 27 11.55 -16.02 9.27
CA ILE A 27 12.28 -14.86 8.76
C ILE A 27 12.91 -15.29 7.43
N LEU A 28 12.38 -14.77 6.33
CA LEU A 28 13.09 -14.70 5.06
C LEU A 28 13.87 -13.38 5.04
N HIS A 29 14.92 -13.33 4.23
CA HIS A 29 15.92 -12.24 4.20
C HIS A 29 15.34 -10.81 4.26
N ASP A 30 14.12 -10.59 3.76
CA ASP A 30 13.37 -9.34 3.72
C ASP A 30 11.89 -9.46 4.17
N MET A 31 11.44 -10.60 4.68
CA MET A 31 10.03 -10.84 5.04
C MET A 31 9.89 -11.67 6.33
N VAL A 32 9.02 -11.24 7.25
CA VAL A 32 8.60 -12.05 8.40
C VAL A 32 7.20 -12.60 8.15
N VAL A 33 7.05 -13.92 8.13
CA VAL A 33 5.76 -14.61 7.99
C VAL A 33 5.36 -15.18 9.35
N ASN A 34 4.20 -14.78 9.87
CA ASN A 34 3.68 -15.27 11.15
C ASN A 34 2.50 -16.25 10.91
N TYR A 35 2.58 -17.42 11.51
CA TYR A 35 1.48 -18.35 11.67
C TYR A 35 1.07 -18.37 13.16
N ASN A 36 0.00 -17.64 13.47
CA ASN A 36 -0.73 -17.79 14.73
C ASN A 36 -1.69 -18.97 14.59
N GLY A 37 -1.18 -20.17 14.83
CA GLY A 37 -2.05 -21.33 14.96
C GLY A 37 -2.94 -21.11 16.17
N HIS A 38 -4.25 -20.96 15.97
CA HIS A 38 -5.21 -21.13 17.06
C HIS A 38 -5.03 -22.56 17.59
N ALA A 39 -4.18 -22.74 18.60
CA ALA A 39 -4.06 -23.96 19.37
C ALA A 39 -5.27 -24.08 20.31
N ALA A 40 -6.47 -24.12 19.73
CA ALA A 40 -7.64 -24.63 20.41
C ALA A 40 -7.51 -26.15 20.50
N SER A 41 -6.84 -26.61 21.57
CA SER A 41 -7.12 -27.89 22.23
C SER A 41 -7.14 -29.16 21.36
N THR A 42 -6.09 -29.46 20.60
CA THR A 42 -5.90 -30.80 20.03
C THR A 42 -4.72 -31.51 20.71
N PRO A 43 -4.95 -32.65 21.40
CA PRO A 43 -3.91 -33.44 22.07
C PRO A 43 -3.17 -34.34 21.06
N GLN A 44 -2.67 -33.75 19.97
CA GLN A 44 -1.87 -34.45 18.96
C GLN A 44 -0.40 -34.08 19.09
N ARG A 45 0.47 -35.05 18.77
CA ARG A 45 1.91 -35.02 19.03
C ARG A 45 2.54 -33.76 18.45
N ALA A 46 3.41 -33.12 19.24
CA ALA A 46 4.12 -31.89 18.87
C ALA A 46 4.89 -31.98 17.52
N SER A 47 5.29 -33.18 17.08
CA SER A 47 5.94 -33.42 15.78
C SER A 47 5.03 -33.13 14.58
N ASP A 48 3.72 -33.39 14.72
CA ASP A 48 2.77 -33.25 13.61
C ASP A 48 2.34 -31.78 13.45
N ALA A 49 2.34 -31.02 14.56
CA ALA A 49 2.05 -29.59 14.56
C ALA A 49 3.15 -28.76 13.88
N GLU A 50 4.42 -29.11 14.10
CA GLU A 50 5.57 -28.44 13.46
C GLU A 50 5.58 -28.66 11.94
N GLU A 51 5.35 -29.90 11.48
CA GLU A 51 5.30 -30.22 10.04
C GLU A 51 4.12 -29.51 9.35
N VAL A 52 2.95 -29.46 10.00
CA VAL A 52 1.78 -28.72 9.49
C VAL A 52 2.06 -27.21 9.43
N ALA A 53 2.60 -26.63 10.50
CA ALA A 53 2.97 -25.21 10.51
C ALA A 53 3.98 -24.87 9.40
N LEU A 54 5.02 -25.70 9.23
CA LEU A 54 6.01 -25.55 8.16
C LEU A 54 5.39 -25.65 6.76
N SER A 55 4.46 -26.59 6.55
CA SER A 55 3.76 -26.70 5.27
C SER A 55 2.92 -25.46 5.00
N MET A 56 2.14 -24.99 5.97
CA MET A 56 1.32 -23.78 5.84
C MET A 56 2.17 -22.54 5.59
N LEU A 57 3.29 -22.41 6.29
CA LEU A 57 4.21 -21.29 6.08
C LEU A 57 4.85 -21.33 4.70
N ARG A 58 5.25 -22.50 4.19
CA ARG A 58 5.73 -22.66 2.80
C ARG A 58 4.67 -22.28 1.79
N ASP A 59 3.42 -22.68 2.02
CA ASP A 59 2.30 -22.34 1.14
C ASP A 59 2.01 -20.83 1.17
N LEU A 60 2.06 -20.20 2.34
CA LEU A 60 1.92 -18.75 2.50
C LEU A 60 3.05 -18.00 1.78
N VAL A 61 4.31 -18.41 1.97
CA VAL A 61 5.45 -17.82 1.25
C VAL A 61 5.28 -18.02 -0.26
N ALA A 62 4.99 -19.24 -0.71
CA ALA A 62 4.82 -19.51 -2.14
C ALA A 62 3.67 -18.70 -2.78
N LYS A 63 2.65 -18.35 -1.99
CA LYS A 63 1.51 -17.56 -2.44
C LYS A 63 1.77 -16.05 -2.41
N HIS A 64 2.53 -15.57 -1.42
CA HIS A 64 2.64 -14.13 -1.14
C HIS A 64 3.99 -13.51 -1.48
N TYR A 65 5.08 -14.29 -1.47
CA TYR A 65 6.40 -13.81 -1.82
C TYR A 65 6.54 -13.60 -3.33
N MET A 66 7.06 -12.44 -3.70
CA MET A 66 7.30 -12.06 -5.09
C MET A 66 8.81 -11.96 -5.33
N PRO A 67 9.39 -12.80 -6.21
CA PRO A 67 10.81 -12.70 -6.53
C PRO A 67 11.09 -11.45 -7.37
N LEU A 68 12.28 -10.86 -7.23
CA LEU A 68 12.68 -9.64 -7.95
C LEU A 68 12.57 -9.79 -9.48
N GLU A 69 12.79 -11.00 -10.01
CA GLU A 69 12.66 -11.32 -11.43
C GLU A 69 11.24 -11.17 -11.97
N SER A 70 10.23 -11.17 -11.10
CA SER A 70 8.84 -10.92 -11.49
C SER A 70 8.60 -9.44 -11.83
N ILE A 71 9.33 -8.52 -11.19
CA ILE A 71 9.18 -7.08 -11.44
C ILE A 71 9.87 -6.74 -12.77
N PRO A 72 9.20 -6.00 -13.68
CA PRO A 72 9.70 -5.72 -15.01
C PRO A 72 11.13 -5.14 -15.03
N PRO A 73 12.03 -5.66 -15.91
CA PRO A 73 13.44 -5.27 -15.92
C PRO A 73 13.71 -3.88 -16.50
N ASP A 74 12.73 -3.27 -17.14
CA ASP A 74 12.74 -1.90 -17.69
C ASP A 74 12.48 -0.83 -16.62
N ILE A 75 11.99 -1.21 -15.43
CA ILE A 75 11.90 -0.31 -14.28
C ILE A 75 13.32 0.05 -13.78
N PRO A 76 13.60 1.34 -13.48
CA PRO A 76 14.89 1.77 -12.96
C PRO A 76 15.37 0.90 -11.78
N PRO A 77 16.66 0.46 -11.74
CA PRO A 77 17.11 -0.53 -10.77
C PRO A 77 16.84 -0.18 -9.29
N ALA A 78 17.00 1.10 -8.91
CA ALA A 78 16.72 1.55 -7.55
C ALA A 78 15.24 1.39 -7.19
N ILE A 79 14.34 1.81 -8.08
CA ILE A 79 12.88 1.68 -7.93
C ILE A 79 12.48 0.21 -7.91
N ARG A 80 13.10 -0.61 -8.77
CA ARG A 80 12.81 -2.04 -8.86
C ARG A 80 13.15 -2.78 -7.56
N ILE A 81 14.30 -2.48 -6.94
CA ILE A 81 14.70 -3.07 -5.65
C ILE A 81 13.74 -2.62 -4.54
N ALA A 82 13.43 -1.33 -4.48
CA ALA A 82 12.53 -0.82 -3.44
C ALA A 82 11.09 -1.34 -3.62
N ALA A 83 10.61 -1.49 -4.86
CA ALA A 83 9.32 -2.11 -5.16
C ALA A 83 9.25 -3.57 -4.70
N HIS A 84 10.35 -4.32 -4.85
CA HIS A 84 10.43 -5.70 -4.34
C HIS A 84 10.34 -5.75 -2.82
N GLN A 85 11.07 -4.87 -2.12
CA GLN A 85 10.99 -4.76 -0.67
C GLN A 85 9.58 -4.33 -0.22
N TYR A 86 8.99 -3.37 -0.92
CA TYR A 86 7.63 -2.88 -0.68
C TYR A 86 6.58 -3.99 -0.77
N VAL A 87 6.63 -4.81 -1.82
CA VAL A 87 5.67 -5.91 -2.01
C VAL A 87 5.88 -7.04 -1.01
N ASN A 88 7.12 -7.31 -0.58
CA ASN A 88 7.42 -8.42 0.33
C ASN A 88 7.40 -8.04 1.81
N SER A 89 7.32 -6.75 2.15
CA SER A 89 7.16 -6.32 3.54
C SER A 89 5.73 -6.53 4.04
N ASN A 90 5.60 -6.78 5.34
CA ASN A 90 4.34 -6.82 6.07
C ASN A 90 4.36 -5.65 7.07
N ASP A 91 3.63 -4.58 6.78
CA ASP A 91 3.36 -3.44 7.69
C ASP A 91 4.57 -2.68 8.27
N ASP A 92 5.51 -2.26 7.41
CA ASP A 92 6.56 -1.34 7.84
C ASP A 92 6.42 0.01 7.12
N GLU A 93 6.04 1.05 7.88
CA GLU A 93 5.95 2.44 7.42
C GLU A 93 7.27 2.90 6.75
N SER A 94 8.42 2.40 7.23
CA SER A 94 9.73 2.74 6.67
C SER A 94 9.91 2.22 5.25
N VAL A 95 9.31 1.08 4.91
CA VAL A 95 9.43 0.49 3.57
C VAL A 95 8.64 1.30 2.53
N THR A 96 7.49 1.87 2.92
CA THR A 96 6.73 2.79 2.04
C THR A 96 7.55 4.04 1.74
N ALA A 97 8.19 4.61 2.77
CA ALA A 97 9.04 5.79 2.60
C ALA A 97 10.26 5.49 1.72
N ASP A 98 10.91 4.34 1.91
CA ASP A 98 12.04 3.90 1.08
C ASP A 98 11.62 3.67 -0.37
N PHE A 99 10.43 3.13 -0.61
CA PHE A 99 9.87 2.99 -1.95
C PHE A 99 9.67 4.33 -2.63
N VAL A 100 9.06 5.31 -1.96
CA VAL A 100 8.89 6.67 -2.50
C VAL A 100 10.26 7.33 -2.73
N ALA A 101 11.19 7.21 -1.79
CA ALA A 101 12.52 7.80 -1.89
C ALA A 101 13.35 7.24 -3.06
N SER A 102 13.08 5.99 -3.48
CA SER A 102 13.79 5.33 -4.59
C SER A 102 13.60 6.02 -5.95
N PHE A 103 12.55 6.84 -6.12
CA PHE A 103 12.34 7.66 -7.31
C PHE A 103 13.32 8.83 -7.40
N GLY A 104 13.99 9.16 -6.29
CA GLY A 104 14.91 10.29 -6.18
C GLY A 104 14.23 11.58 -5.71
N PRO A 105 14.96 12.71 -5.72
CA PRO A 105 14.45 13.97 -5.19
C PRO A 105 13.28 14.51 -6.02
N SER A 106 12.17 14.76 -5.33
CA SER A 106 10.95 15.34 -5.88
C SER A 106 10.99 16.86 -5.75
N VAL A 107 10.74 17.57 -6.85
CA VAL A 107 10.64 19.03 -6.92
C VAL A 107 9.41 19.33 -7.75
N ALA A 108 8.66 20.38 -7.40
CA ALA A 108 7.48 20.79 -8.15
C ALA A 108 7.75 20.82 -9.67
N SER A 109 6.81 20.28 -10.45
CA SER A 109 6.89 20.10 -11.90
C SER A 109 8.01 19.19 -12.45
N SER A 110 8.83 18.55 -11.60
CA SER A 110 9.83 17.58 -12.07
C SER A 110 9.18 16.29 -12.61
N ALA A 111 9.94 15.50 -13.36
CA ALA A 111 9.48 14.18 -13.82
C ALA A 111 9.12 13.28 -12.63
N VAL A 112 9.98 13.25 -11.60
CA VAL A 112 9.73 12.48 -10.36
C VAL A 112 8.44 12.92 -9.69
N HIS A 113 8.23 14.22 -9.54
CA HIS A 113 6.99 14.76 -8.96
C HIS A 113 5.76 14.30 -9.74
N ARG A 114 5.83 14.31 -11.08
CA ARG A 114 4.75 13.84 -11.96
C ARG A 114 4.49 12.34 -11.81
N GLN A 115 5.54 11.54 -11.82
CA GLN A 115 5.47 10.08 -11.72
C GLN A 115 4.85 9.65 -10.38
N LEU A 116 5.34 10.19 -9.27
CA LEU A 116 4.80 9.93 -7.94
C LEU A 116 3.39 10.49 -7.77
N SER A 117 3.05 11.62 -8.41
CA SER A 117 1.69 12.17 -8.37
C SER A 117 0.70 11.22 -9.04
N TRP A 118 1.07 10.68 -10.21
CA TRP A 118 0.28 9.67 -10.89
C TRP A 118 0.18 8.37 -10.09
N LEU A 119 1.26 7.94 -9.44
CA LEU A 119 1.25 6.77 -8.57
C LEU A 119 0.25 6.95 -7.43
N CYS A 120 0.32 8.08 -6.71
CA CYS A 120 -0.59 8.40 -5.60
C CYS A 120 -2.05 8.49 -6.07
N VAL A 121 -2.34 9.26 -7.14
CA VAL A 121 -3.71 9.42 -7.62
C VAL A 121 -4.27 8.13 -8.19
N ASN A 122 -3.47 7.30 -8.88
CA ASN A 122 -3.95 6.00 -9.34
C ASN A 122 -4.19 5.04 -8.16
N ALA A 123 -3.37 5.08 -7.10
CA ALA A 123 -3.59 4.29 -5.90
C ALA A 123 -4.97 4.54 -5.26
N LEU A 124 -5.39 5.81 -5.21
CA LEU A 124 -6.71 6.20 -4.69
C LEU A 124 -7.89 5.50 -5.40
N SER A 125 -7.74 5.15 -6.68
CA SER A 125 -8.82 4.53 -7.46
C SER A 125 -9.28 3.18 -6.91
N MET A 126 -8.44 2.52 -6.10
CA MET A 126 -8.78 1.26 -5.45
C MET A 126 -9.78 1.44 -4.30
N ILE A 127 -9.66 2.55 -3.56
CA ILE A 127 -10.34 2.73 -2.25
C ILE A 127 -11.44 3.78 -2.27
N VAL A 128 -11.29 4.82 -3.08
CA VAL A 128 -12.21 5.97 -3.09
C VAL A 128 -13.66 5.58 -3.38
N PRO A 129 -13.97 4.61 -4.27
CA PRO A 129 -15.36 4.20 -4.50
C PRO A 129 -16.09 3.71 -3.24
N ALA A 130 -15.37 3.17 -2.24
CA ALA A 130 -15.99 2.73 -0.98
C ALA A 130 -16.61 3.89 -0.20
N TRP A 131 -16.09 5.11 -0.35
CA TRP A 131 -16.58 6.31 0.34
C TRP A 131 -18.06 6.56 0.07
N GLN A 132 -18.50 6.50 -1.19
CA GLN A 132 -19.91 6.75 -1.57
C GLN A 132 -20.89 5.74 -0.96
N HIS A 133 -20.41 4.54 -0.61
CA HIS A 133 -21.26 3.50 -0.02
C HIS A 133 -21.42 3.66 1.49
N MET A 134 -20.60 4.49 2.12
CA MET A 134 -20.47 4.58 3.57
C MET A 134 -20.69 5.99 4.13
N CYS A 135 -20.59 7.02 3.28
CA CYS A 135 -20.73 8.43 3.63
C CYS A 135 -21.87 9.11 2.86
N ASP A 136 -22.45 10.15 3.47
CA ASP A 136 -23.49 10.99 2.85
C ASP A 136 -22.93 11.95 1.78
N SER A 137 -21.64 12.28 1.89
CA SER A 137 -20.97 13.27 1.05
C SER A 137 -20.10 12.62 -0.02
N ASN A 138 -19.86 13.33 -1.12
CA ASN A 138 -18.97 12.87 -2.21
C ASN A 138 -17.63 13.60 -2.20
N VAL A 139 -17.21 14.22 -1.08
CA VAL A 139 -16.05 15.13 -1.07
C VAL A 139 -14.74 14.41 -1.46
N ALA A 140 -14.49 13.20 -0.94
CA ALA A 140 -13.32 12.39 -1.33
C ALA A 140 -13.35 12.04 -2.82
N GLU A 141 -14.51 11.55 -3.27
CA GLU A 141 -15.04 11.55 -4.65
C GLU A 141 -14.53 12.64 -5.59
N GLU A 142 -15.12 13.81 -5.35
CA GLU A 142 -14.96 15.01 -6.15
C GLU A 142 -13.50 15.49 -6.12
N THR A 143 -12.84 15.38 -4.97
CA THR A 143 -11.43 15.73 -4.81
C THR A 143 -10.55 14.80 -5.65
N PHE A 144 -10.71 13.48 -5.53
CA PHE A 144 -9.99 12.51 -6.35
C PHE A 144 -10.13 12.80 -7.85
N HIS A 145 -11.35 13.07 -8.31
CA HIS A 145 -11.60 13.42 -9.71
C HIS A 145 -10.98 14.76 -10.11
N ALA A 146 -11.00 15.77 -9.24
CA ALA A 146 -10.34 17.05 -9.48
C ALA A 146 -8.81 16.90 -9.60
N LEU A 147 -8.17 16.14 -8.70
CA LEU A 147 -6.74 15.85 -8.76
C LEU A 147 -6.37 15.10 -10.06
N ARG A 148 -7.17 14.10 -10.45
CA ARG A 148 -6.95 13.35 -11.70
C ARG A 148 -7.07 14.25 -12.93
N LYS A 149 -8.08 15.14 -12.96
CA LYS A 149 -8.23 16.13 -14.04
C LYS A 149 -7.07 17.11 -14.07
N TRP A 150 -6.59 17.57 -12.92
CA TRP A 150 -5.42 18.43 -12.83
C TRP A 150 -4.14 17.75 -13.35
N LEU A 151 -3.93 16.47 -13.03
CA LEU A 151 -2.78 15.74 -13.59
C LEU A 151 -2.85 15.62 -15.11
N GLN A 152 -4.03 15.41 -15.67
CA GLN A 152 -4.23 15.39 -17.13
C GLN A 152 -4.06 16.76 -17.76
N ALA A 153 -4.57 17.80 -17.10
CA ALA A 153 -4.54 19.19 -17.56
C ALA A 153 -4.26 20.13 -16.37
N PRO A 154 -3.01 20.55 -16.14
CA PRO A 154 -2.61 21.37 -14.98
C PRO A 154 -3.25 22.76 -14.87
N ARG A 155 -4.10 23.14 -15.84
CA ARG A 155 -4.93 24.33 -15.82
C ARG A 155 -6.32 24.10 -15.20
N HIS A 156 -6.66 22.85 -14.90
CA HIS A 156 -7.89 22.53 -14.21
C HIS A 156 -7.87 23.16 -12.82
N GLU A 157 -8.94 23.85 -12.45
CA GLU A 157 -9.01 24.48 -11.13
C GLU A 157 -9.26 23.42 -10.06
N VAL A 158 -8.46 23.46 -8.99
CA VAL A 158 -8.61 22.61 -7.81
C VAL A 158 -8.70 23.55 -6.61
N ASP A 159 -9.72 23.36 -5.78
CA ASP A 159 -9.79 24.02 -4.47
C ASP A 159 -8.79 23.36 -3.53
N TRP A 160 -7.55 23.83 -3.57
CA TRP A 160 -6.45 23.27 -2.78
C TRP A 160 -6.68 23.39 -1.28
N GLN A 161 -7.45 24.38 -0.82
CA GLN A 161 -7.70 24.54 0.61
C GLN A 161 -8.55 23.38 1.13
N THR A 162 -9.59 23.02 0.39
CA THR A 162 -10.42 21.87 0.71
C THR A 162 -9.69 20.56 0.43
N ALA A 163 -9.03 20.44 -0.73
CA ALA A 163 -8.41 19.19 -1.17
C ALA A 163 -7.27 18.70 -0.27
N THR A 164 -6.53 19.61 0.37
CA THR A 164 -5.39 19.27 1.25
C THR A 164 -5.78 18.93 2.68
N SER A 165 -7.08 19.03 3.01
CA SER A 165 -7.63 18.69 4.33
C SER A 165 -8.43 17.39 4.25
N PRO A 166 -8.23 16.44 5.18
CA PRO A 166 -9.04 15.22 5.20
C PRO A 166 -10.54 15.53 5.31
N ALA A 167 -11.33 14.96 4.41
CA ALA A 167 -12.78 15.10 4.45
C ALA A 167 -13.35 14.44 5.72
N VAL A 168 -14.31 15.09 6.37
CA VAL A 168 -15.01 14.49 7.51
C VAL A 168 -16.04 13.49 7.00
N ALA A 169 -15.87 12.23 7.38
CA ALA A 169 -16.84 11.18 7.10
C ALA A 169 -18.11 11.38 7.93
N LEU A 170 -19.24 11.63 7.26
CA LEU A 170 -20.56 11.79 7.87
C LEU A 170 -21.51 10.72 7.34
N ARG A 171 -22.33 10.15 8.23
CA ARG A 171 -23.47 9.25 7.92
C ARG A 171 -24.67 9.70 8.74
N ASP A 172 -25.80 9.91 8.06
CA ASP A 172 -27.00 10.54 8.64
C ASP A 172 -26.70 11.89 9.33
N GLY A 173 -25.76 12.67 8.77
CA GLY A 173 -25.32 13.96 9.32
C GLY A 173 -24.47 13.89 10.59
N VAL A 174 -24.07 12.69 11.03
CA VAL A 174 -23.22 12.47 12.21
C VAL A 174 -21.86 11.94 11.78
N ARG A 175 -20.79 12.36 12.46
CA ARG A 175 -19.45 11.82 12.21
C ARG A 175 -19.43 10.31 12.42
N VAL A 176 -18.92 9.60 11.41
CA VAL A 176 -18.73 8.15 11.52
C VAL A 176 -17.66 7.85 12.56
N GLY A 177 -17.94 6.90 13.45
CA GLY A 177 -17.05 6.44 14.52
C GLY A 177 -16.83 4.93 14.49
N ASP A 178 -16.15 4.41 15.52
CA ASP A 178 -15.86 2.98 15.73
C ASP A 178 -15.14 2.32 14.55
N CYS A 179 -15.39 1.04 14.28
CA CYS A 179 -14.72 0.28 13.22
C CYS A 179 -14.98 0.82 11.80
N ASP A 180 -16.04 1.60 11.59
CA ASP A 180 -16.27 2.24 10.29
C ASP A 180 -15.36 3.46 10.09
N ALA A 181 -14.89 4.11 11.17
CA ALA A 181 -13.89 5.18 11.06
C ALA A 181 -12.54 4.65 10.58
N CYS A 182 -12.14 3.45 11.02
CA CYS A 182 -10.93 2.77 10.56
C CYS A 182 -10.91 2.55 9.03
N ARG A 183 -12.09 2.43 8.40
CA ARG A 183 -12.24 2.32 6.94
C ARG A 183 -12.17 3.66 6.22
N LEU A 184 -12.76 4.70 6.81
CA LEU A 184 -13.05 5.96 6.12
C LEU A 184 -12.01 7.04 6.35
N GLU A 185 -11.46 7.13 7.57
CA GLU A 185 -10.42 8.12 7.88
C GLU A 185 -9.18 7.92 7.01
N PRO A 186 -8.69 6.67 6.75
CA PRO A 186 -7.57 6.48 5.83
C PRO A 186 -7.88 6.85 4.38
N ILE A 187 -9.12 6.72 3.91
CA ILE A 187 -9.51 7.21 2.58
C ILE A 187 -9.38 8.75 2.52
N ALA A 188 -9.93 9.44 3.53
CA ALA A 188 -9.86 10.89 3.62
C ALA A 188 -8.41 11.39 3.71
N ASP A 189 -7.58 10.73 4.52
CA ASP A 189 -6.16 11.05 4.70
C ASP A 189 -5.34 10.75 3.44
N ALA A 190 -5.64 9.66 2.73
CA ALA A 190 -4.99 9.33 1.47
C ALA A 190 -5.25 10.41 0.42
N VAL A 191 -6.52 10.81 0.25
CA VAL A 191 -6.90 11.85 -0.73
C VAL A 191 -6.24 13.19 -0.38
N ALA A 192 -6.25 13.57 0.90
CA ALA A 192 -5.64 14.81 1.34
C ALA A 192 -4.11 14.81 1.20
N SER A 193 -3.45 13.69 1.50
CA SER A 193 -2.01 13.53 1.34
C SER A 193 -1.61 13.55 -0.14
N ALA A 194 -2.39 12.92 -1.01
CA ALA A 194 -2.18 13.05 -2.46
C ALA A 194 -2.28 14.51 -2.91
N ALA A 195 -3.31 15.25 -2.47
CA ALA A 195 -3.46 16.66 -2.79
C ALA A 195 -2.29 17.52 -2.28
N ARG A 196 -1.83 17.29 -1.05
CA ARG A 196 -0.67 17.98 -0.48
C ARG A 196 0.59 17.67 -1.28
N TYR A 197 0.83 16.40 -1.62
CA TYR A 197 1.97 16.02 -2.45
C TYR A 197 1.95 16.72 -3.82
N LEU A 198 0.82 16.70 -4.51
CA LEU A 198 0.66 17.38 -5.81
C LEU A 198 0.96 18.89 -5.73
N GLN A 199 0.72 19.51 -4.57
CA GLN A 199 0.96 20.93 -4.34
C GLN A 199 2.41 21.24 -3.92
N SER A 200 2.99 20.43 -3.02
CA SER A 200 4.26 20.71 -2.34
C SER A 200 5.47 19.96 -2.93
N ALA A 201 5.23 18.85 -3.61
CA ALA A 201 6.21 17.84 -4.00
C ALA A 201 6.96 17.17 -2.83
N ASP A 202 6.46 17.28 -1.59
CA ASP A 202 7.06 16.67 -0.39
C ASP A 202 6.84 15.15 -0.35
N SER A 203 7.91 14.37 -0.46
CA SER A 203 7.86 12.90 -0.43
C SER A 203 7.20 12.31 0.81
N ALA A 204 7.14 13.04 1.93
CA ALA A 204 6.42 12.58 3.11
C ALA A 204 4.91 12.46 2.85
N ASP A 205 4.33 13.41 2.10
CA ASP A 205 2.91 13.37 1.72
C ASP A 205 2.61 12.24 0.73
N ALA A 206 3.53 11.94 -0.21
CA ALA A 206 3.39 10.79 -1.10
C ALA A 206 3.43 9.45 -0.32
N SER A 207 4.34 9.35 0.66
CA SER A 207 4.46 8.17 1.52
C SER A 207 3.20 8.00 2.38
N ALA A 208 2.72 9.08 3.00
CA ALA A 208 1.48 9.09 3.78
C ALA A 208 0.25 8.73 2.94
N CYS A 209 0.20 9.17 1.67
CA CYS A 209 -0.84 8.76 0.74
C CYS A 209 -0.85 7.24 0.54
N LEU A 210 0.28 6.65 0.13
CA LEU A 210 0.33 5.21 -0.16
C LEU A 210 0.05 4.36 1.09
N LEU A 211 0.56 4.78 2.24
CA LEU A 211 0.32 4.11 3.53
C LEU A 211 -1.18 4.14 3.89
N SER A 212 -1.80 5.31 3.80
CA SER A 212 -3.24 5.47 4.10
C SER A 212 -4.11 4.68 3.11
N VAL A 213 -3.67 4.53 1.85
CA VAL A 213 -4.35 3.67 0.89
C VAL A 213 -4.27 2.20 1.30
N SER A 214 -3.09 1.74 1.73
CA SER A 214 -2.92 0.37 2.23
C SER A 214 -3.82 0.10 3.42
N TYR A 215 -3.86 1.00 4.41
CA TYR A 215 -4.74 0.85 5.58
C TYR A 215 -6.22 0.80 5.20
N ALA A 216 -6.67 1.67 4.29
CA ALA A 216 -8.05 1.59 3.80
C ALA A 216 -8.33 0.25 3.10
N TYR A 217 -7.38 -0.23 2.30
CA TYR A 217 -7.47 -1.51 1.60
C TYR A 217 -7.62 -2.67 2.57
N ASP A 218 -6.76 -2.75 3.59
CA ASP A 218 -6.75 -3.84 4.57
C ASP A 218 -8.02 -3.86 5.44
N GLU A 219 -8.64 -2.70 5.64
CA GLU A 219 -9.95 -2.56 6.29
C GLU A 219 -11.14 -2.95 5.38
N GLY A 220 -10.86 -3.38 4.15
CA GLY A 220 -11.80 -3.90 3.18
C GLY A 220 -12.40 -2.86 2.23
N CYS A 221 -11.82 -1.66 2.13
CA CYS A 221 -12.26 -0.62 1.21
C CYS A 221 -11.76 -0.88 -0.21
N HIS A 222 -12.16 -1.99 -0.81
CA HIS A 222 -11.81 -2.33 -2.19
C HIS A 222 -12.96 -3.08 -2.87
N THR A 223 -12.89 -3.19 -4.20
CA THR A 223 -13.93 -3.93 -4.96
C THR A 223 -13.86 -5.43 -4.71
N ARG A 224 -14.92 -6.17 -5.05
CA ARG A 224 -14.96 -7.64 -4.88
C ARG A 224 -13.94 -8.37 -5.76
N ASP A 225 -13.60 -7.80 -6.90
CA ASP A 225 -12.61 -8.32 -7.84
C ASP A 225 -11.22 -7.71 -7.61
N ALA A 226 -11.02 -7.10 -6.43
CA ALA A 226 -9.74 -6.53 -6.04
C ALA A 226 -8.66 -7.62 -5.94
N PRO A 227 -7.39 -7.24 -6.18
CA PRO A 227 -6.25 -8.13 -6.09
C PRO A 227 -6.07 -8.74 -4.69
N ASP A 228 -5.18 -9.70 -4.54
CA ASP A 228 -4.92 -10.31 -3.22
C ASP A 228 -4.20 -9.36 -2.25
N ARG A 229 -3.44 -8.40 -2.78
CA ARG A 229 -2.69 -7.39 -2.02
C ARG A 229 -2.60 -6.07 -2.77
N PHE A 230 -2.71 -4.96 -2.03
CA PHE A 230 -2.58 -3.62 -2.58
C PHE A 230 -1.19 -3.36 -3.19
N GLU A 231 -0.12 -3.70 -2.49
CA GLU A 231 1.26 -3.38 -2.93
C GLU A 231 1.61 -4.11 -4.22
N LYS A 232 1.18 -5.37 -4.34
CA LYS A 232 1.33 -6.16 -5.57
C LYS A 232 0.67 -5.43 -6.74
N TRP A 233 -0.59 -5.05 -6.60
CA TRP A 233 -1.32 -4.34 -7.64
C TRP A 233 -0.68 -3.00 -8.00
N LEU A 234 -0.27 -2.22 -6.99
CA LEU A 234 0.38 -0.95 -7.22
C LEU A 234 1.68 -1.13 -8.04
N VAL A 235 2.49 -2.14 -7.73
CA VAL A 235 3.75 -2.42 -8.43
C VAL A 235 3.54 -3.00 -9.82
N PHE A 236 2.59 -3.91 -10.01
CA PHE A 236 2.44 -4.61 -11.29
C PHE A 236 1.53 -3.90 -12.29
N ASP A 237 0.48 -3.22 -11.83
CA ASP A 237 -0.54 -2.64 -12.70
C ASP A 237 -0.43 -1.11 -12.82
N VAL A 238 0.15 -0.44 -11.81
CA VAL A 238 0.17 1.03 -11.74
C VAL A 238 1.56 1.62 -11.96
N LEU A 239 2.60 1.04 -11.36
CA LEU A 239 3.95 1.63 -11.32
C LEU A 239 4.49 1.95 -12.71
N GLN A 240 4.41 1.01 -13.65
CA GLN A 240 4.92 1.21 -15.01
C GLN A 240 4.25 2.39 -15.72
N THR A 241 2.92 2.45 -15.68
CA THR A 241 2.14 3.56 -16.26
C THR A 241 2.52 4.90 -15.61
N SER A 242 2.74 4.91 -14.29
CA SER A 242 3.17 6.11 -13.58
C SER A 242 4.57 6.57 -14.00
N LEU A 243 5.50 5.64 -14.26
CA LEU A 243 6.87 5.94 -14.70
C LEU A 243 6.94 6.53 -16.11
N GLU A 244 5.99 6.17 -16.98
CA GLU A 244 5.89 6.68 -18.36
C GLU A 244 5.39 8.14 -18.44
N CYS A 245 4.94 8.71 -17.32
CA CYS A 245 4.37 10.06 -17.28
C CYS A 245 5.44 11.15 -17.41
N LEU A 246 5.32 11.97 -18.47
CA LEU A 246 6.24 13.07 -18.78
C LEU A 246 5.95 14.33 -17.94
N PRO A 247 6.99 15.16 -17.65
CA PRO A 247 6.83 16.43 -16.96
C PRO A 247 5.92 17.38 -17.75
N VAL A 248 5.30 18.33 -17.04
CA VAL A 248 4.54 19.41 -17.69
C VAL A 248 5.56 20.35 -18.32
N HIS A 249 5.63 20.37 -19.65
CA HIS A 249 6.26 21.48 -20.32
C HIS A 249 5.35 22.69 -20.11
N GLU A 250 5.80 23.65 -19.29
CA GLU A 250 5.17 24.97 -19.25
C GLU A 250 5.21 25.53 -20.67
N VAL A 251 4.06 25.54 -21.33
CA VAL A 251 3.87 26.36 -22.52
C VAL A 251 3.88 27.79 -22.00
N MET A 252 5.06 28.41 -22.07
CA MET A 252 5.24 29.86 -21.89
C MET A 252 4.30 30.64 -22.80
#